data_AF-A0A9P4S1Z2-F1
#
_entry.id   AF-A0A9P4S1Z2-F1
#
_cell.length_a   1.000
_cell.length_b   1.000
_cell.length_c   1.000
_cell.angle_alpha   90.00
_cell.angle_beta   90.00
_cell.angle_gamma   90.00
#
_symmetry.space_group_name_H-M   'P 1'
#
loop_
_entity.id
_entity.type
_entity.pdbx_description
1 polymer ?
#
loop_
_entity_poly.entity_id
_entity_poly.type
_entity_poly.pdbx_seq_one_letter_code
_entity_poly.pdbx_strand_id
1 'polypeptide(L)'
;MGRHIGSHRGSKSNIQDGSFLDVEVSHDTEGDTRQAEYLSVSKGGDDALCIAYITVTWPDGGQRSWMGDVGKKCGSHWYPSHTIVDGYDSKPACMWIDGDQSYGILTEGFGVHITDFTPTQERVDAYNENPDLICKSKPRFHIYDDLTSDMYLPFFNPPLEYEPGTLLDIDTSKVFVDGDSTGSLPPKKRSTPIQRRNGTISSNNFMRNRLVSSRDPSQSARELCDSPTSFGPDFVSYAEGVFCDMLTKELWPLCSEQHRAACFDTNTKTMRPGMGIRGRDGSSGREVPEKSYDRTDEW
;
A
#
# COMPACT_ATOMS: atom_id res chain seq x y z
N MET A 1 7.94 -24.02 15.91
CA MET A 1 7.78 -22.66 15.37
C MET A 1 6.31 -22.37 15.13
N GLY A 2 5.95 -21.12 14.82
CA GLY A 2 4.56 -20.73 14.57
C GLY A 2 3.67 -20.64 15.81
N ARG A 3 4.23 -20.67 17.03
CA ARG A 3 3.43 -20.53 18.24
C ARG A 3 2.89 -19.10 18.32
N HIS A 4 1.57 -18.95 18.39
CA HIS A 4 0.92 -17.69 18.73
C HIS A 4 1.47 -17.18 20.07
N ILE A 5 1.86 -15.91 20.11
CA ILE A 5 2.43 -15.29 21.32
C ILE A 5 1.53 -14.21 21.92
N GLY A 6 0.70 -13.55 21.11
CA GLY A 6 -0.27 -12.55 21.57
C GLY A 6 -0.98 -11.90 20.39
N SER A 7 -2.07 -11.20 20.68
CA SER A 7 -2.86 -10.45 19.70
C SER A 7 -3.49 -9.21 20.31
N HIS A 8 -3.84 -8.25 19.46
CA HIS A 8 -4.59 -7.06 19.85
C HIS A 8 -5.75 -6.86 18.88
N ARG A 9 -6.96 -6.69 19.40
CA ARG A 9 -8.15 -6.38 18.59
C ARG A 9 -8.32 -4.87 18.51
N GLY A 10 -8.57 -4.37 17.31
CA GLY A 10 -8.79 -2.94 17.08
C GLY A 10 -9.97 -2.36 17.86
N SER A 11 -10.02 -1.03 17.94
CA SER A 11 -11.09 -0.28 18.59
C SER A 11 -11.98 0.42 17.55
N LYS A 12 -12.96 1.22 18.00
CA LYS A 12 -13.76 2.11 17.14
C LYS A 12 -13.05 3.42 16.80
N SER A 13 -11.78 3.57 17.17
CA SER A 13 -11.01 4.79 16.92
C SER A 13 -10.44 4.78 15.50
N ASN A 14 -10.47 5.94 14.85
CA ASN A 14 -9.90 6.10 13.52
C ASN A 14 -8.46 6.62 13.62
N ILE A 15 -7.59 6.16 12.72
CA ILE A 15 -6.25 6.71 12.54
C ILE A 15 -6.36 7.81 11.48
N GLN A 16 -6.03 9.04 11.86
CA GLN A 16 -6.07 10.18 10.94
C GLN A 16 -4.95 10.10 9.91
N ASP A 17 -5.16 10.74 8.76
CA ASP A 17 -4.13 10.83 7.72
C ASP A 17 -2.84 11.48 8.26
N GLY A 18 -1.69 10.90 7.91
CA GLY A 18 -0.38 11.30 8.43
C GLY A 18 -0.12 11.02 9.92
N SER A 19 -1.09 10.44 10.65
CA SER A 19 -0.93 10.06 12.06
C SER A 19 -0.41 8.62 12.22
N PHE A 20 0.03 8.29 13.42
CA PHE A 20 0.36 6.92 13.83
C PHE A 20 -0.48 6.48 15.03
N LEU A 21 -0.45 5.18 15.32
CA LEU A 21 -1.03 4.56 16.50
C LEU A 21 -0.05 3.51 17.04
N ASP A 22 0.31 3.64 18.31
CA ASP A 22 1.04 2.59 19.02
C ASP A 22 0.05 1.54 19.54
N VAL A 23 0.35 0.27 19.26
CA VAL A 23 -0.43 -0.87 19.72
C VAL A 23 0.45 -1.75 20.59
N GLU A 24 0.12 -1.84 21.88
CA GLU A 24 0.76 -2.78 22.78
C GLU A 24 0.08 -4.16 22.64
N VAL A 25 0.90 -5.16 22.31
CA VAL A 25 0.49 -6.56 22.22
C VAL A 25 1.11 -7.31 23.39
N SER A 26 0.31 -7.62 24.40
CA SER A 26 0.76 -8.43 25.54
C SER A 26 0.89 -9.90 25.14
N HIS A 27 1.88 -10.59 25.70
CA HIS A 27 1.98 -12.04 25.54
C HIS A 27 0.81 -12.74 26.26
N ASP A 28 0.25 -13.78 25.64
CA ASP A 28 -0.82 -14.59 26.23
C ASP A 28 -0.35 -15.33 27.51
N THR A 29 0.95 -15.56 27.61
CA THR A 29 1.59 -16.20 28.77
C THR A 29 2.37 -15.16 29.56
N GLU A 30 2.05 -15.00 30.84
CA GLU A 30 2.74 -14.08 31.73
C GLU A 30 4.24 -14.43 31.85
N GLY A 31 5.10 -13.41 31.80
CA GLY A 31 6.56 -13.57 31.90
C GLY A 31 7.24 -14.06 30.61
N ASP A 32 6.48 -14.25 29.53
CA ASP A 32 7.06 -14.57 28.23
C ASP A 32 7.78 -13.35 27.64
N THR A 33 8.98 -13.58 27.10
CA THR A 33 9.87 -12.54 26.56
C THR A 33 10.24 -12.83 25.10
N ARG A 34 9.57 -13.80 24.46
CA ARG A 34 9.86 -14.19 23.08
C ARG A 34 9.56 -13.05 22.11
N GLN A 35 10.43 -12.91 21.12
CA GLN A 35 10.32 -11.92 20.05
C GLN A 35 9.33 -12.37 18.98
N ALA A 36 8.48 -11.45 18.51
CA ALA A 36 7.55 -11.69 17.42
C ALA A 36 8.28 -11.60 16.08
N GLU A 37 8.53 -12.75 15.43
CA GLU A 37 9.13 -12.76 14.09
C GLU A 37 8.10 -12.64 12.97
N TYR A 38 6.86 -13.07 13.22
CA TYR A 38 5.75 -13.02 12.26
C TYR A 38 4.65 -12.11 12.78
N LEU A 39 4.12 -11.26 11.91
CA LEU A 39 3.03 -10.34 12.22
C LEU A 39 1.87 -10.56 11.25
N SER A 40 0.66 -10.55 11.80
CA SER A 40 -0.59 -10.54 11.05
C SER A 40 -1.27 -9.20 11.25
N VAL A 41 -1.57 -8.52 10.14
CA VAL A 41 -2.24 -7.22 10.14
C VAL A 41 -3.49 -7.36 9.28
N SER A 42 -4.65 -7.30 9.92
CA SER A 42 -5.95 -7.35 9.26
C SER A 42 -6.76 -6.10 9.60
N LYS A 43 -7.46 -5.54 8.61
CA LYS A 43 -8.35 -4.42 8.86
C LYS A 43 -9.67 -4.91 9.45
N GLY A 44 -9.99 -4.42 10.65
CA GLY A 44 -11.36 -4.50 11.19
C GLY A 44 -12.18 -3.27 10.77
N GLY A 45 -13.46 -3.45 10.47
CA GLY A 45 -14.39 -2.36 10.11
C GLY A 45 -14.34 -1.94 8.63
N ASP A 46 -14.99 -0.83 8.31
CA ASP A 46 -15.37 -0.35 6.96
C ASP A 46 -14.56 0.86 6.45
N ASP A 47 -13.66 1.42 7.28
CA ASP A 47 -12.83 2.57 6.90
C ASP A 47 -11.43 2.15 6.43
N ALA A 48 -11.20 2.05 5.12
CA ALA A 48 -9.92 1.60 4.56
C ALA A 48 -8.70 2.39 5.08
N LEU A 49 -7.58 1.69 5.34
CA LEU A 49 -6.32 2.30 5.78
C LEU A 49 -5.23 2.17 4.73
N CYS A 50 -4.47 3.24 4.49
CA CYS A 50 -3.24 3.19 3.69
C CYS A 50 -2.02 3.22 4.62
N ILE A 51 -1.33 2.10 4.77
CA ILE A 51 -0.23 1.95 5.72
C ILE A 51 1.10 2.21 5.02
N ALA A 52 1.79 3.28 5.41
CA ALA A 52 3.10 3.67 4.88
C ALA A 52 4.24 2.81 5.46
N TYR A 53 4.19 2.51 6.76
CA TYR A 53 5.14 1.62 7.41
C TYR A 53 4.55 1.04 8.71
N ILE A 54 5.18 -0.02 9.22
CA ILE A 54 4.96 -0.59 10.56
C ILE A 54 6.32 -0.74 11.21
N THR A 55 6.43 -0.32 12.47
CA THR A 55 7.60 -0.61 13.31
C THR A 55 7.17 -1.48 14.49
N VAL A 56 7.95 -2.52 14.78
CA VAL A 56 7.77 -3.40 15.94
C VAL A 56 8.95 -3.21 16.87
N THR A 57 8.65 -2.96 18.14
CA THR A 57 9.62 -2.95 19.23
C THR A 57 9.46 -4.24 20.04
N TRP A 58 10.52 -5.03 20.14
CA TRP A 58 10.57 -6.26 20.91
C TRP A 58 10.84 -6.00 22.41
N PRO A 59 10.64 -7.00 23.29
CA PRO A 59 10.85 -6.85 24.74
C PRO A 59 12.26 -6.41 25.15
N ASP A 60 13.27 -6.70 24.32
CA ASP A 60 14.67 -6.28 24.54
C ASP A 60 14.97 -4.87 24.01
N GLY A 61 13.97 -4.16 23.47
CA GLY A 61 14.10 -2.84 22.84
C GLY A 61 14.57 -2.90 21.39
N GLY A 62 14.83 -4.09 20.83
CA GLY A 62 15.16 -4.25 19.42
C GLY A 62 14.00 -3.81 18.53
N GLN A 63 14.29 -3.05 17.47
CA GLN A 63 13.27 -2.58 16.52
C GLN A 63 13.41 -3.25 15.16
N ARG A 64 12.27 -3.51 14.51
CA ARG A 64 12.17 -3.97 13.12
C ARG A 64 11.07 -3.20 12.40
N SER A 65 11.19 -3.06 11.09
CA SER A 65 10.25 -2.27 10.29
C SER A 65 9.86 -2.96 8.99
N TRP A 66 8.64 -2.70 8.54
CA TRP A 66 8.13 -3.03 7.22
C TRP A 66 7.63 -1.76 6.54
N MET A 67 7.83 -1.64 5.23
CA MET A 67 7.44 -0.46 4.44
C MET A 67 6.37 -0.82 3.40
N GLY A 68 5.44 0.10 3.14
CA GLY A 68 4.36 -0.08 2.17
C GLY A 68 4.83 -0.24 0.72
N ASP A 69 6.06 0.17 0.39
CA ASP A 69 6.70 -0.11 -0.90
C ASP A 69 6.78 -1.61 -1.21
N VAL A 70 6.89 -2.46 -0.19
CA VAL A 70 6.83 -3.91 -0.34
C VAL A 70 5.46 -4.33 -0.88
N GLY A 71 4.39 -3.77 -0.31
CA GLY A 71 3.02 -3.98 -0.77
C GLY A 71 2.82 -3.52 -2.22
N LYS A 72 3.27 -2.31 -2.55
CA LYS A 72 3.29 -1.76 -3.92
C LYS A 72 4.03 -2.70 -4.88
N LYS A 73 5.24 -3.13 -4.53
CA LYS A 73 6.08 -4.04 -5.33
C LYS A 73 5.39 -5.38 -5.56
N CYS A 74 4.68 -5.91 -4.57
CA CYS A 74 3.97 -7.17 -4.66
C CYS A 74 2.54 -7.07 -5.22
N GLY A 75 2.17 -5.92 -5.80
CA GLY A 75 0.93 -5.75 -6.55
C GLY A 75 -0.31 -5.45 -5.70
N SER A 76 -0.14 -5.03 -4.44
CA SER A 76 -1.24 -4.53 -3.63
C SER A 76 -1.74 -3.19 -4.14
N HIS A 77 -2.96 -2.82 -3.74
CA HIS A 77 -3.41 -1.45 -3.93
C HIS A 77 -2.55 -0.47 -3.14
N TRP A 78 -2.08 0.60 -3.79
CA TRP A 78 -1.14 1.54 -3.17
C TRP A 78 -1.42 3.00 -3.55
N TYR A 79 -0.90 3.92 -2.73
CA TYR A 79 -0.89 5.36 -3.02
C TYR A 79 0.43 5.96 -2.50
N PRO A 80 0.92 7.10 -3.03
CA PRO A 80 2.04 7.78 -2.40
C PRO A 80 1.64 8.26 -1.00
N SER A 81 2.60 8.36 -0.10
CA SER A 81 2.39 8.94 1.23
C SER A 81 3.31 10.13 1.44
N HIS A 82 2.88 11.09 2.27
CA HIS A 82 3.75 12.17 2.75
C HIS A 82 4.43 11.82 4.09
N THR A 83 4.33 10.57 4.53
CA THR A 83 4.87 10.13 5.81
C THR A 83 6.39 10.04 5.73
N ILE A 84 7.08 10.74 6.64
CA ILE A 84 8.53 10.66 6.80
C ILE A 84 8.82 9.54 7.80
N VAL A 85 9.78 8.67 7.46
CA VAL A 85 10.26 7.61 8.36
C VAL A 85 11.64 8.01 8.86
N ASP A 86 11.78 8.14 10.17
CA ASP A 86 13.06 8.54 10.79
C ASP A 86 14.19 7.60 10.37
N GLY A 87 15.31 8.19 9.92
CA GLY A 87 16.47 7.45 9.42
C GLY A 87 16.40 7.05 7.94
N TYR A 88 15.32 7.42 7.23
CA TYR A 88 15.17 7.22 5.79
C TYR A 88 14.89 8.54 5.08
N ASP A 89 15.62 8.83 4.00
CA ASP A 89 15.45 10.04 3.20
C ASP A 89 14.25 9.96 2.23
N SER A 90 13.56 8.82 2.17
CA SER A 90 12.45 8.55 1.26
C SER A 90 11.10 8.50 1.98
N LYS A 91 10.05 8.99 1.33
CA LYS A 91 8.65 8.81 1.77
C LYS A 91 8.10 7.54 1.12
N PRO A 92 7.88 6.44 1.86
CA PRO A 92 7.44 5.19 1.27
C PRO A 92 6.04 5.32 0.66
N ALA A 93 5.75 4.55 -0.38
CA ALA A 93 4.36 4.35 -0.78
C ALA A 93 3.60 3.68 0.37
N CYS A 94 2.30 3.95 0.48
CA CYS A 94 1.43 3.25 1.42
C CYS A 94 0.64 2.15 0.71
N MET A 95 0.35 1.06 1.45
CA MET A 95 -0.47 -0.05 0.99
C MET A 95 -1.87 0.04 1.59
N TRP A 96 -2.90 -0.06 0.75
CA TRP A 96 -4.30 -0.09 1.19
C TRP A 96 -4.67 -1.46 1.77
N ILE A 97 -5.37 -1.43 2.90
CA ILE A 97 -6.11 -2.56 3.47
C ILE A 97 -7.53 -2.12 3.81
N ASP A 98 -8.52 -2.98 3.59
CA ASP A 98 -9.93 -2.70 3.81
C ASP A 98 -10.71 -3.95 4.22
N GLY A 99 -11.48 -3.87 5.29
CA GLY A 99 -12.08 -5.04 5.95
C GLY A 99 -13.42 -5.48 5.35
N ASP A 100 -14.07 -4.65 4.53
CA ASP A 100 -15.35 -4.96 3.89
C ASP A 100 -15.29 -4.89 2.35
N GLN A 101 -14.08 -4.75 1.82
CA GLN A 101 -13.77 -4.61 0.39
C GLN A 101 -14.54 -3.48 -0.30
N SER A 102 -14.87 -2.43 0.47
CA SER A 102 -15.43 -1.21 -0.05
C SER A 102 -14.52 -0.60 -1.12
N TYR A 103 -15.16 0.11 -2.06
CA TYR A 103 -14.49 0.81 -3.16
C TYR A 103 -13.62 -0.06 -4.10
N GLY A 104 -13.69 -1.39 -3.99
CA GLY A 104 -12.91 -2.33 -4.78
C GLY A 104 -11.51 -2.60 -4.24
N ILE A 105 -11.20 -2.17 -3.00
CA ILE A 105 -9.95 -2.57 -2.32
C ILE A 105 -10.13 -4.01 -1.84
N LEU A 106 -9.46 -4.96 -2.51
CA LEU A 106 -9.66 -6.39 -2.21
C LEU A 106 -8.81 -6.89 -1.04
N THR A 107 -7.83 -6.12 -0.61
CA THR A 107 -6.88 -6.54 0.43
C THR A 107 -7.49 -6.34 1.80
N GLU A 108 -7.81 -7.42 2.51
CA GLU A 108 -8.30 -7.35 3.90
C GLU A 108 -7.15 -7.31 4.91
N GLY A 109 -5.99 -7.84 4.54
CA GLY A 109 -4.81 -7.82 5.40
C GLY A 109 -3.58 -8.45 4.77
N PHE A 110 -2.53 -8.58 5.56
CA PHE A 110 -1.27 -9.16 5.14
C PHE A 110 -0.53 -9.83 6.30
N GLY A 111 0.32 -10.79 5.93
CA GLY A 111 1.28 -11.42 6.81
C GLY A 111 2.70 -11.00 6.45
N VAL A 112 3.55 -10.84 7.46
CA VAL A 112 4.95 -10.45 7.28
C VAL A 112 5.85 -11.20 8.26
N HIS A 113 6.95 -11.77 7.77
CA HIS A 113 8.09 -12.20 8.58
C HIS A 113 9.03 -11.01 8.75
N ILE A 114 8.89 -10.29 9.86
CA ILE A 114 9.42 -8.93 10.03
C ILE A 114 10.96 -8.87 9.99
N THR A 115 11.64 -9.96 10.31
CA THR A 115 13.11 -10.05 10.29
C THR A 115 13.69 -10.08 8.88
N ASP A 116 12.92 -10.53 7.89
CA ASP A 116 13.29 -10.54 6.46
C ASP A 116 13.37 -9.14 5.85
N PHE A 117 12.86 -8.12 6.56
CA PHE A 117 12.86 -6.71 6.14
C PHE A 117 13.91 -5.88 6.88
N THR A 118 14.83 -6.54 7.61
CA THR A 118 16.04 -5.89 8.12
C THR A 118 16.92 -5.49 6.91
N PRO A 119 17.20 -4.20 6.71
CA PRO A 119 17.88 -3.74 5.51
C PRO A 119 19.39 -3.97 5.57
N THR A 120 19.92 -4.56 4.51
CA THR A 120 21.33 -4.51 4.10
C THR A 120 21.34 -4.09 2.63
N GLN A 121 22.44 -3.51 2.14
CA GLN A 121 22.52 -3.10 0.74
C GLN A 121 22.31 -4.32 -0.18
N GLU A 122 22.97 -5.43 0.15
CA GLU A 122 22.92 -6.67 -0.63
C GLU A 122 21.51 -7.27 -0.67
N ARG A 123 20.79 -7.25 0.45
CA ARG A 123 19.41 -7.77 0.52
C ARG A 123 18.44 -6.88 -0.24
N VAL A 124 18.59 -5.56 -0.13
CA VAL A 124 17.79 -4.60 -0.92
C VAL A 124 18.01 -4.85 -2.41
N ASP A 125 19.26 -5.01 -2.84
CA ASP A 125 19.61 -5.30 -4.23
C ASP A 125 19.02 -6.64 -4.69
N ALA A 126 19.17 -7.71 -3.90
CA ALA A 126 18.58 -9.02 -4.22
C ALA A 126 17.05 -8.97 -4.38
N TYR A 127 16.35 -8.21 -3.54
CA TYR A 127 14.90 -8.03 -3.61
C TYR A 127 14.45 -7.08 -4.74
N ASN A 128 15.34 -6.23 -5.25
CA ASN A 128 15.09 -5.42 -6.44
C ASN A 128 15.31 -6.24 -7.71
N GLU A 129 16.35 -7.07 -7.75
CA GLU A 129 16.67 -7.96 -8.87
C GLU A 129 15.65 -9.10 -9.00
N ASN A 130 15.22 -9.68 -7.89
CA ASN A 130 14.23 -10.76 -7.86
C ASN A 130 13.11 -10.48 -6.84
N PRO A 131 12.07 -9.72 -7.22
CA PRO A 131 10.91 -9.44 -6.38
C PRO A 131 10.17 -10.70 -5.89
N ASP A 132 10.27 -11.82 -6.62
CA ASP A 132 9.60 -13.06 -6.22
C ASP A 132 10.12 -13.60 -4.88
N LEU A 133 11.36 -13.28 -4.51
CA LEU A 133 11.93 -13.62 -3.19
C LEU A 133 11.11 -13.05 -2.03
N ILE A 134 10.32 -12.00 -2.26
CA ILE A 134 9.35 -11.48 -1.30
C ILE A 134 7.93 -11.88 -1.71
N CYS A 135 7.55 -11.57 -2.95
CA CYS A 135 6.15 -11.55 -3.37
C CYS A 135 5.55 -12.93 -3.62
N LYS A 136 6.37 -13.97 -3.80
CA LYS A 136 5.93 -15.36 -4.03
C LYS A 136 6.27 -16.29 -2.87
N SER A 137 6.37 -15.74 -1.66
CA SER A 137 6.65 -16.50 -0.45
C SER A 137 5.63 -16.19 0.63
N LYS A 138 4.69 -17.12 0.85
CA LYS A 138 3.61 -16.88 1.81
C LYS A 138 4.10 -16.63 3.24
N PRO A 139 5.09 -17.37 3.75
CA PRO A 139 5.63 -17.10 5.09
C PRO A 139 6.33 -15.75 5.22
N ARG A 140 6.99 -15.28 4.16
CA ARG A 140 7.77 -14.03 4.20
C ARG A 140 6.89 -12.80 4.09
N PHE A 141 6.10 -12.72 3.03
CA PHE A 141 5.14 -11.64 2.84
C PHE A 141 4.00 -12.11 1.96
N HIS A 142 2.77 -11.98 2.47
CA HIS A 142 1.59 -12.30 1.69
C HIS A 142 0.45 -11.36 1.96
N ILE A 143 -0.21 -10.96 0.87
CA ILE A 143 -1.41 -10.15 0.88
C ILE A 143 -2.60 -11.10 0.82
N TYR A 144 -3.59 -10.88 1.68
CA TYR A 144 -4.78 -11.71 1.81
C TYR A 144 -6.03 -10.89 1.53
N ASP A 145 -6.99 -11.50 0.86
CA ASP A 145 -8.30 -10.90 0.56
C ASP A 145 -9.39 -11.38 1.54
N ASP A 146 -9.03 -12.18 2.53
CA ASP A 146 -9.94 -12.82 3.49
C ASP A 146 -9.28 -13.09 4.85
N LEU A 147 -8.30 -12.26 5.23
CA LEU A 147 -7.59 -12.41 6.50
C LEU A 147 -8.38 -11.75 7.63
N THR A 148 -8.79 -12.57 8.60
CA THR A 148 -9.40 -12.09 9.84
C THR A 148 -8.45 -12.23 11.02
N SER A 149 -8.76 -11.53 12.13
CA SER A 149 -7.93 -11.51 13.34
C SER A 149 -7.72 -12.88 14.01
N ASP A 150 -8.56 -13.86 13.68
CA ASP A 150 -8.57 -15.19 14.31
C ASP A 150 -7.82 -16.24 13.48
N MET A 151 -7.29 -15.86 12.31
CA MET A 151 -6.56 -16.75 11.42
C MET A 151 -5.06 -16.78 11.74
N TYR A 152 -4.44 -17.90 11.39
CA TYR A 152 -3.00 -18.11 11.56
C TYR A 152 -2.27 -17.83 10.25
N LEU A 153 -1.03 -17.35 10.36
CA LEU A 153 -0.16 -17.15 9.20
C LEU A 153 0.75 -18.36 8.98
N PRO A 154 1.11 -18.63 7.71
CA PRO A 154 2.13 -19.61 7.41
C PRO A 154 3.50 -19.13 7.91
N PHE A 155 4.35 -20.06 8.32
CA PHE A 155 5.73 -19.80 8.74
C PHE A 155 6.71 -20.77 8.05
N PHE A 156 7.99 -20.39 8.00
CA PHE A 156 9.03 -21.25 7.46
C PHE A 156 9.32 -22.40 8.44
N ASN A 157 9.28 -23.64 7.94
CA ASN A 157 9.67 -24.82 8.69
C ASN A 157 10.38 -25.83 7.77
N PRO A 158 11.71 -26.06 7.91
CA PRO A 158 12.63 -25.43 8.86
C PRO A 158 12.77 -23.91 8.63
N PRO A 159 13.35 -23.15 9.60
CA PRO A 159 13.58 -21.72 9.41
C PRO A 159 14.58 -21.49 8.27
N LEU A 160 14.48 -20.33 7.63
CA LEU A 160 15.48 -19.92 6.65
C LEU A 160 16.82 -19.65 7.34
N GLU A 161 17.89 -19.89 6.61
CA GLU A 161 19.26 -19.60 7.05
C GLU A 161 19.81 -18.46 6.20
N TYR A 162 20.55 -17.55 6.84
CA TYR A 162 21.03 -16.33 6.21
C TYR A 162 22.55 -16.21 6.30
N GLU A 163 23.15 -15.65 5.25
CA GLU A 163 24.56 -15.30 5.24
C GLU A 163 24.88 -14.24 6.31
N PRO A 164 25.92 -14.44 7.14
CA PRO A 164 26.32 -13.44 8.12
C PRO A 164 26.72 -12.11 7.46
N GLY A 165 26.20 -11.00 7.98
CA GLY A 165 26.52 -9.65 7.49
C GLY A 165 25.60 -9.19 6.36
N THR A 166 25.53 -9.93 5.25
CA THR A 166 24.67 -9.58 4.10
C THR A 166 23.20 -9.91 4.36
N LEU A 167 22.93 -10.88 5.23
CA LEU A 167 21.61 -11.43 5.52
C LEU A 167 20.92 -12.02 4.27
N LEU A 168 21.66 -12.39 3.23
CA LEU A 168 21.06 -13.06 2.07
C LEU A 168 20.59 -14.47 2.42
N ASP A 169 19.53 -14.94 1.75
CA ASP A 169 19.09 -16.33 1.86
C ASP A 169 20.20 -17.27 1.40
N ILE A 170 20.68 -18.17 2.27
CA ILE A 170 21.69 -19.18 1.90
C ILE A 170 21.15 -20.10 0.80
N ASP A 171 19.86 -20.39 0.82
CA ASP A 171 19.18 -21.22 -0.17
C ASP A 171 17.84 -20.59 -0.55
N THR A 172 17.83 -19.83 -1.65
CA THR A 172 16.64 -19.16 -2.17
C THR A 172 15.54 -20.13 -2.61
N SER A 173 15.86 -21.41 -2.87
CA SER A 173 14.84 -22.39 -3.24
C SER A 173 13.86 -22.68 -2.08
N LYS A 174 14.31 -22.50 -0.83
CA LYS A 174 13.49 -22.68 0.37
C LYS A 174 12.53 -21.53 0.63
N VAL A 175 12.69 -20.40 -0.06
CA VAL A 175 11.81 -19.23 0.05
C VAL A 175 10.45 -19.50 -0.60
N PHE A 176 10.43 -20.27 -1.69
CA PHE A 176 9.24 -20.51 -2.51
C PHE A 176 8.38 -21.66 -1.97
N VAL A 177 7.84 -21.47 -0.76
CA VAL A 177 6.99 -22.45 -0.08
C VAL A 177 5.64 -21.84 0.32
N ASP A 178 4.64 -22.69 0.46
CA ASP A 178 3.33 -22.31 1.03
C ASP A 178 3.42 -22.09 2.56
N GLY A 179 4.45 -22.66 3.21
CA GLY A 179 4.68 -22.61 4.65
C GLY A 179 3.88 -23.64 5.46
N ASP A 180 4.31 -23.82 6.70
CA ASP A 180 3.60 -24.60 7.71
C ASP A 180 2.68 -23.69 8.53
N SER A 181 1.67 -24.27 9.19
CA SER A 181 0.75 -23.53 10.08
C SER A 181 0.38 -24.38 11.29
N THR A 182 0.17 -23.72 12.43
CA THR A 182 -0.35 -24.35 13.66
C THR A 182 -1.86 -24.24 13.79
N GLY A 183 -2.54 -23.58 12.85
CA GLY A 183 -3.98 -23.37 12.89
C GLY A 183 -4.58 -23.13 11.51
N SER A 184 -5.84 -22.69 11.50
CA SER A 184 -6.57 -22.40 10.27
C SER A 184 -5.89 -21.26 9.51
N LEU A 185 -5.44 -21.57 8.31
CA LEU A 185 -4.92 -20.59 7.36
C LEU A 185 -6.06 -19.83 6.69
N PRO A 186 -5.83 -18.59 6.23
CA PRO A 186 -6.71 -17.93 5.30
C PRO A 186 -6.99 -18.83 4.08
N PRO A 187 -8.25 -18.88 3.60
CA PRO A 187 -8.61 -19.68 2.45
C PRO A 187 -7.67 -19.42 1.27
N LYS A 188 -7.19 -20.48 0.60
CA LYS A 188 -6.57 -20.31 -0.72
C LYS A 188 -7.69 -19.77 -1.63
N LYS A 189 -7.56 -18.54 -2.13
CA LYS A 189 -8.49 -17.93 -3.10
C LYS A 189 -9.04 -19.01 -4.01
N ARG A 190 -10.35 -19.29 -3.95
CA ARG A 190 -11.00 -19.89 -5.11
C ARG A 190 -10.78 -18.86 -6.22
N SER A 191 -10.23 -19.29 -7.34
CA SER A 191 -10.22 -18.50 -8.57
C SER A 191 -11.67 -18.33 -9.03
N THR A 192 -12.51 -17.66 -8.26
CA THR A 192 -13.61 -16.92 -8.84
C THR A 192 -12.93 -15.99 -9.83
N PRO A 193 -13.32 -16.02 -11.11
CA PRO A 193 -12.92 -14.97 -12.03
C PRO A 193 -13.11 -13.66 -11.27
N ILE A 194 -12.17 -12.73 -11.41
CA ILE A 194 -12.51 -11.33 -11.21
C ILE A 194 -13.63 -11.11 -12.25
N GLN A 195 -14.86 -11.46 -11.89
CA GLN A 195 -16.01 -10.81 -12.44
C GLN A 195 -15.64 -9.39 -12.14
N ARG A 196 -15.29 -8.66 -13.20
CA ARG A 196 -15.57 -7.26 -13.29
C ARG A 196 -17.01 -7.16 -12.82
N ARG A 197 -17.21 -7.06 -11.51
CA ARG A 197 -18.37 -6.43 -10.98
C ARG A 197 -18.18 -5.07 -11.60
N ASN A 198 -18.90 -4.85 -12.70
CA ASN A 198 -19.46 -3.56 -13.04
C ASN A 198 -20.37 -3.15 -11.87
N GLY A 199 -19.88 -3.22 -10.62
CA GLY A 199 -20.17 -2.20 -9.66
C GLY A 199 -19.60 -0.98 -10.35
N THR A 200 -20.49 -0.28 -11.05
CA THR A 200 -20.59 1.17 -10.87
C THR A 200 -19.97 1.47 -9.52
N ILE A 201 -18.75 2.01 -9.51
CA ILE A 201 -18.03 2.48 -8.33
C ILE A 201 -19.09 3.25 -7.54
N SER A 202 -19.65 2.59 -6.54
CA SER A 202 -20.96 2.91 -6.02
C SER A 202 -20.77 4.17 -5.20
N SER A 203 -21.14 5.27 -5.83
CA SER A 203 -21.26 6.64 -5.33
C SER A 203 -21.09 6.79 -3.82
N ASN A 204 -19.86 7.05 -3.35
CA ASN A 204 -19.62 7.85 -2.16
C ASN A 204 -18.22 8.47 -2.15
N ASN A 205 -18.13 9.64 -1.52
CA ASN A 205 -17.26 10.79 -1.81
C ASN A 205 -15.82 10.71 -1.29
N PHE A 206 -15.35 9.56 -0.77
CA PHE A 206 -14.06 9.52 -0.07
C PHE A 206 -12.89 9.92 -0.98
N MET A 207 -12.84 9.36 -2.20
CA MET A 207 -11.76 9.62 -3.16
C MET A 207 -12.13 10.64 -4.26
N ARG A 208 -13.40 10.71 -4.69
CA ARG A 208 -13.80 11.50 -5.88
C ARG A 208 -13.71 13.03 -5.72
N ASN A 209 -13.92 13.53 -4.51
CA ASN A 209 -13.89 14.98 -4.22
C ASN A 209 -12.66 15.38 -3.41
N ARG A 210 -11.63 14.51 -3.40
CA ARG A 210 -10.35 14.77 -2.75
C ARG A 210 -9.27 14.96 -3.83
N LEU A 211 -8.47 16.00 -3.65
CA LEU A 211 -7.29 16.28 -4.48
C LEU A 211 -6.06 16.27 -3.59
N VAL A 212 -5.05 15.52 -3.96
CA VAL A 212 -3.74 15.61 -3.34
C VAL A 212 -2.79 16.27 -4.33
N SER A 213 -1.98 17.21 -3.86
CA SER A 213 -0.99 17.89 -4.69
C SER A 213 0.36 17.85 -4.01
N SER A 214 1.42 17.57 -4.77
CA SER A 214 2.75 17.38 -4.21
C SER A 214 3.83 18.09 -5.01
N ARG A 215 4.78 18.68 -4.29
CA ARG A 215 6.01 19.25 -4.86
C ARG A 215 7.19 18.29 -4.80
N ASP A 216 7.03 17.14 -4.15
CA ASP A 216 8.08 16.15 -4.00
C ASP A 216 8.34 15.44 -5.34
N PRO A 217 9.56 15.54 -5.91
CA PRO A 217 9.89 14.90 -7.18
C PRO A 217 9.88 13.37 -7.12
N SER A 218 9.91 12.76 -5.92
CA SER A 218 9.76 11.31 -5.76
C SER A 218 8.32 10.82 -5.95
N GLN A 219 7.33 11.73 -5.97
CA GLN A 219 5.92 11.40 -6.09
C GLN A 219 5.40 11.74 -7.50
N SER A 220 5.38 10.73 -8.36
CA SER A 220 5.07 10.85 -9.79
C SER A 220 3.58 10.65 -10.08
N ALA A 221 2.88 11.71 -10.50
CA ALA A 221 1.50 11.62 -10.98
C ALA A 221 1.39 10.68 -12.19
N ARG A 222 2.41 10.64 -13.04
CA ARG A 222 2.49 9.70 -14.16
C ARG A 222 2.51 8.25 -13.69
N GLU A 223 3.37 7.90 -12.73
CA GLU A 223 3.42 6.56 -12.16
C GLU A 223 2.08 6.16 -11.53
N LEU A 224 1.42 7.07 -10.80
CA LEU A 224 0.08 6.80 -10.28
C LEU A 224 -0.90 6.47 -11.41
N CYS A 225 -0.95 7.26 -12.48
CA CYS A 225 -1.91 7.02 -13.56
C CYS A 225 -1.61 5.74 -14.37
N ASP A 226 -0.34 5.46 -14.62
CA ASP A 226 0.07 4.29 -15.41
C ASP A 226 -0.01 2.97 -14.63
N SER A 227 0.03 3.05 -13.28
CA SER A 227 -0.03 1.88 -12.42
C SER A 227 -1.45 1.26 -12.37
N PRO A 228 -1.60 -0.05 -12.70
CA PRO A 228 -2.88 -0.73 -12.63
C PRO A 228 -3.34 -0.97 -11.17
N THR A 229 -2.43 -0.90 -10.21
CA THR A 229 -2.70 -1.18 -8.79
C THR A 229 -2.67 0.09 -7.94
N SER A 230 -2.38 1.26 -8.50
CA SER A 230 -2.50 2.49 -7.71
C SER A 230 -3.99 2.79 -7.45
N PHE A 231 -4.30 3.26 -6.25
CA PHE A 231 -5.67 3.53 -5.82
C PHE A 231 -5.69 4.72 -4.87
N GLY A 232 -6.57 5.69 -5.10
CA GLY A 232 -6.66 6.86 -4.21
C GLY A 232 -7.29 8.09 -4.87
N PRO A 233 -7.21 9.25 -4.20
CA PRO A 233 -7.67 10.54 -4.72
C PRO A 233 -6.96 10.96 -6.01
N ASP A 234 -7.53 11.92 -6.74
CA ASP A 234 -6.84 12.56 -7.86
C ASP A 234 -5.54 13.23 -7.37
N PHE A 235 -4.50 13.24 -8.21
CA PHE A 235 -3.15 13.64 -7.79
C PHE A 235 -2.51 14.65 -8.73
N VAL A 236 -1.91 15.71 -8.19
CA VAL A 236 -1.09 16.69 -8.91
C VAL A 236 0.37 16.51 -8.54
N SER A 237 1.24 16.35 -9.53
CA SER A 237 2.69 16.48 -9.36
C SER A 237 3.16 17.80 -9.96
N TYR A 238 3.55 18.75 -9.10
CA TYR A 238 4.13 20.01 -9.56
C TYR A 238 5.50 19.82 -10.20
N ALA A 239 6.26 18.82 -9.76
CA ALA A 239 7.57 18.48 -10.33
C ALA A 239 7.44 17.99 -11.77
N GLU A 240 6.39 17.23 -12.09
CA GLU A 240 6.13 16.73 -13.45
C GLU A 240 5.29 17.68 -14.30
N GLY A 241 4.62 18.66 -13.68
CA GLY A 241 3.71 19.56 -14.38
C GLY A 241 2.46 18.84 -14.90
N VAL A 242 2.01 17.78 -14.23
CA VAL A 242 0.84 16.98 -14.64
C VAL A 242 -0.13 16.69 -13.50
N PHE A 243 -1.38 16.47 -13.88
CA PHE A 243 -2.50 16.02 -13.06
C PHE A 243 -2.93 14.62 -13.51
N CYS A 244 -3.15 13.73 -12.55
CA CYS A 244 -3.66 12.39 -12.77
C CYS A 244 -5.12 12.31 -12.31
N ASP A 245 -6.03 12.10 -13.26
CA ASP A 245 -7.41 11.70 -12.99
C ASP A 245 -7.40 10.22 -12.58
N MET A 246 -7.51 9.94 -11.29
CA MET A 246 -7.39 8.57 -10.77
C MET A 246 -8.61 7.71 -11.06
N LEU A 247 -9.75 8.33 -11.39
CA LEU A 247 -10.96 7.61 -11.79
C LEU A 247 -10.82 7.03 -13.20
N THR A 248 -10.29 7.81 -14.13
CA THR A 248 -10.13 7.38 -15.54
C THR A 248 -8.73 6.88 -15.86
N LYS A 249 -7.77 7.06 -14.94
CA LYS A 249 -6.34 6.82 -15.14
C LYS A 249 -5.76 7.63 -16.31
N GLU A 250 -6.24 8.86 -16.46
CA GLU A 250 -5.80 9.76 -17.53
C GLU A 250 -4.94 10.92 -17.00
N LEU A 251 -3.85 11.17 -17.72
CA LEU A 251 -2.96 12.29 -17.45
C LEU A 251 -3.37 13.54 -18.23
N TRP A 252 -3.38 14.66 -17.52
CA TRP A 252 -3.62 15.99 -18.07
C TRP A 252 -2.48 16.94 -17.69
N PRO A 253 -2.07 17.85 -18.60
CA PRO A 253 -1.06 18.84 -18.25
C PRO A 253 -1.61 19.85 -17.24
N LEU A 254 -0.75 20.41 -16.40
CA LEU A 254 -1.10 21.59 -15.61
C LEU A 254 -1.17 22.82 -16.51
N CYS A 255 -2.09 23.73 -16.20
CA CYS A 255 -2.26 24.94 -16.99
C CYS A 255 -1.04 25.86 -16.86
N SER A 256 -0.56 26.32 -18.02
CA SER A 256 0.62 27.19 -18.14
C SER A 256 0.48 28.09 -19.35
N GLU A 257 1.51 28.90 -19.65
CA GLU A 257 1.50 29.69 -20.89
C GLU A 257 1.44 28.81 -22.15
N GLN A 258 2.01 27.59 -22.07
CA GLN A 258 2.04 26.60 -23.14
C GLN A 258 0.72 25.79 -23.19
N HIS A 259 0.13 25.49 -22.04
CA HIS A 259 -1.12 24.73 -21.93
C HIS A 259 -2.24 25.63 -21.41
N ARG A 260 -2.96 26.28 -22.32
CA ARG A 260 -4.04 27.25 -21.97
C ARG A 260 -5.44 26.64 -21.91
N ALA A 261 -5.63 25.45 -22.49
CA ALA A 261 -6.90 24.74 -22.61
C ALA A 261 -6.67 23.24 -22.44
N ALA A 262 -7.71 22.48 -22.06
CA ALA A 262 -7.61 21.04 -21.77
C ALA A 262 -6.46 20.71 -20.78
N CYS A 263 -6.42 21.47 -19.69
CA CYS A 263 -5.38 21.41 -18.67
C CYS A 263 -6.01 21.57 -17.28
N PHE A 264 -5.32 21.11 -16.25
CA PHE A 264 -5.74 21.28 -14.87
C PHE A 264 -5.22 22.61 -14.30
N ASP A 265 -6.12 23.47 -13.85
CA ASP A 265 -5.78 24.75 -13.20
C ASP A 265 -5.62 24.53 -11.70
N THR A 266 -4.38 24.64 -11.21
CA THR A 266 -4.07 24.38 -9.79
C THR A 266 -4.56 25.49 -8.85
N ASN A 267 -4.86 26.70 -9.36
CA ASN A 267 -5.37 27.79 -8.54
C ASN A 267 -6.86 27.62 -8.28
N THR A 268 -7.63 27.32 -9.33
CA THR A 268 -9.07 27.10 -9.22
C THR A 268 -9.42 25.64 -8.89
N LYS A 269 -8.46 24.73 -9.00
CA LYS A 269 -8.59 23.28 -8.78
C LYS A 269 -9.66 22.66 -9.69
N THR A 270 -9.67 23.10 -10.95
CA THR A 270 -10.65 22.69 -11.95
C THR A 270 -9.98 22.42 -13.30
N MET A 271 -10.63 21.62 -14.13
CA MET A 271 -10.22 21.44 -15.52
C MET A 271 -10.66 22.62 -16.37
N ARG A 272 -9.73 23.19 -17.16
CA ARG A 272 -10.09 24.15 -18.20
C ARG A 272 -10.63 23.40 -19.42
N PRO A 273 -11.74 23.87 -20.01
CA PRO A 273 -12.29 23.25 -21.21
C PRO A 273 -11.26 23.28 -22.34
N GLY A 274 -11.33 22.28 -23.22
CA GLY A 274 -10.53 22.27 -24.44
C GLY A 274 -11.10 23.19 -25.52
N MET A 275 -10.33 23.41 -26.58
CA MET A 275 -10.72 24.26 -27.72
C MET A 275 -11.45 23.49 -28.83
N GLY A 276 -11.65 22.19 -28.66
CA GLY A 276 -12.37 21.34 -29.61
C GLY A 276 -13.89 21.49 -29.53
N ILE A 277 -14.59 20.80 -30.44
CA ILE A 277 -16.06 20.75 -30.47
C ILE A 277 -16.58 20.25 -29.12
N ARG A 278 -17.53 21.00 -28.52
CA ARG A 278 -18.08 20.72 -27.17
C ARG A 278 -17.05 20.75 -26.04
N GLY A 279 -15.98 21.56 -26.15
CA GLY A 279 -15.01 21.72 -25.06
C GLY A 279 -14.03 20.55 -24.90
N ARG A 280 -13.93 19.67 -25.90
CA ARG A 280 -12.97 18.56 -25.94
C ARG A 280 -11.55 19.06 -26.13
N ASP A 281 -10.58 18.26 -25.73
CA ASP A 281 -9.16 18.50 -26.05
C ASP A 281 -9.01 18.65 -27.57
N GLY A 282 -8.47 19.78 -28.01
CA GLY A 282 -8.29 20.08 -29.42
C GLY A 282 -7.22 19.20 -30.07
N SER A 283 -6.30 18.64 -29.29
CA SER A 283 -5.21 17.80 -29.80
C SER A 283 -5.60 16.34 -29.93
N SER A 284 -6.17 15.75 -28.87
CA SER A 284 -6.52 14.33 -28.86
C SER A 284 -8.01 14.03 -29.11
N GLY A 285 -8.88 15.05 -29.08
CA GLY A 285 -10.35 14.87 -29.14
C GLY A 285 -10.97 14.26 -27.88
N ARG A 286 -10.19 14.08 -26.81
CA ARG A 286 -10.65 13.49 -25.55
C ARG A 286 -11.58 14.44 -24.82
N GLU A 287 -12.51 13.86 -24.07
CA GLU A 287 -13.43 14.62 -23.25
C GLU A 287 -12.70 15.14 -22.02
N VAL A 288 -12.79 16.44 -21.77
CA VAL A 288 -12.17 17.04 -20.58
C VAL A 288 -13.09 16.76 -19.39
N PRO A 289 -12.61 16.08 -18.33
CA PRO A 289 -13.46 15.73 -17.22
C PRO A 289 -13.89 16.96 -16.42
N GLU A 290 -15.14 16.99 -15.95
CA GLU A 290 -15.57 17.97 -14.95
C GLU A 290 -15.08 17.53 -13.57
N LYS A 291 -14.34 18.41 -12.89
CA LYS A 291 -13.71 18.15 -11.59
C LYS A 291 -14.04 19.26 -10.61
N SER A 292 -14.40 18.86 -9.39
CA SER A 292 -14.65 19.75 -8.26
C SER A 292 -14.22 19.02 -6.99
N TYR A 293 -13.49 19.71 -6.11
CA TYR A 293 -12.93 19.11 -4.90
C TYR A 293 -13.36 19.87 -3.67
N ASP A 294 -13.89 19.13 -2.69
CA ASP A 294 -14.31 19.68 -1.39
C ASP A 294 -13.17 19.59 -0.38
N ARG A 295 -12.21 18.68 -0.61
CA ARG A 295 -11.04 18.44 0.25
C ARG A 295 -9.78 18.46 -0.58
N THR A 296 -8.79 19.23 -0.16
CA THR A 296 -7.50 19.28 -0.84
C THR A 296 -6.37 19.26 0.15
N ASP A 297 -5.36 18.45 -0.14
CA ASP A 297 -4.14 18.36 0.64
C ASP A 297 -2.95 18.75 -0.23
N GLU A 298 -2.04 19.54 0.34
CA GLU A 298 -0.77 19.91 -0.31
C GLU A 298 0.37 19.30 0.52
N TRP A 299 1.24 18.58 -0.17
CA TRP A 299 2.38 17.82 0.34
C TRP A 299 3.70 18.43 -0.14
#